data_AF-A0A7C8YS36-F1
#
_entry.id   AF-A0A7C8YS36-F1
#
_cell.length_a   1.000
_cell.length_b   1.000
_cell.length_c   1.000
_cell.angle_alpha   90.00
_cell.angle_beta   90.00
_cell.angle_gamma   90.00
#
_symmetry.space_group_name_H-M   'P 1'
#
loop_
_entity.id
_entity.type
_entity.pdbx_description
1 polymer ?
#
loop_
_entity_poly.entity_id
_entity_poly.type
_entity_poly.pdbx_seq_one_letter_code
_entity_poly.pdbx_strand_id
1 'polypeptide(L)'
;MYSVQCAAAIDHLASFYFEQIIMGDLPASPALFAFAQHVSDCADVFLEILKTLFEILLFEDAGSHWSLSRPMLSLILLSEEVYAKLKSQIISSQPRDRQQHLHHCFDTLMADVTRSLDSRNRDKFTQNLPRFRKEFRGK
;
A
#
# COMPACT_ATOMS: atom_id res chain seq x y z
N MET A 1 -7.14 11.26 -15.95
CA MET A 1 -8.08 11.93 -15.02
C MET A 1 -8.85 10.91 -14.18
N TYR A 2 -9.45 9.86 -14.77
CA TYR A 2 -10.19 8.81 -14.03
C TYR A 2 -9.35 8.03 -12.99
N SER A 3 -8.08 7.71 -13.28
CA SER A 3 -7.18 6.99 -12.34
C SER A 3 -6.91 7.76 -11.02
N VAL A 4 -6.86 9.10 -11.06
CA VAL A 4 -6.55 9.92 -9.87
C VAL A 4 -7.72 9.94 -8.88
N GLN A 5 -8.96 9.97 -9.40
CA GLN A 5 -10.16 9.95 -8.58
C GLN A 5 -10.36 8.60 -7.91
N CYS A 6 -10.09 7.50 -8.63
CA CYS A 6 -10.10 6.15 -8.04
C CYS A 6 -9.04 6.00 -6.94
N ALA A 7 -7.81 6.46 -7.21
CA ALA A 7 -6.73 6.46 -6.23
C ALA A 7 -7.09 7.23 -4.96
N ALA A 8 -7.71 8.41 -5.10
CA ALA A 8 -8.16 9.20 -3.96
C ALA A 8 -9.30 8.54 -3.17
N ALA A 9 -10.27 7.91 -3.85
CA ALA A 9 -11.36 7.20 -3.19
C ALA A 9 -10.84 6.01 -2.36
N ILE A 10 -9.90 5.25 -2.91
CA ILE A 10 -9.23 4.14 -2.23
C ILE A 10 -8.44 4.64 -1.01
N ASP A 11 -7.64 5.70 -1.16
CA ASP A 11 -6.90 6.33 -0.06
C ASP A 11 -7.85 6.77 1.06
N HIS A 12 -8.94 7.47 0.73
CA HIS A 12 -9.90 7.93 1.72
C HIS A 12 -10.59 6.78 2.47
N LEU A 13 -11.02 5.73 1.76
CA LEU A 13 -11.69 4.58 2.38
C LEU A 13 -10.73 3.84 3.32
N ALA A 14 -9.54 3.51 2.84
CA ALA A 14 -8.55 2.79 3.64
C ALA A 14 -8.06 3.62 4.84
N SER A 15 -7.88 4.93 4.64
CA SER A 15 -7.48 5.85 5.72
C SER A 15 -8.56 5.97 6.78
N PHE A 16 -9.83 6.13 6.37
CA PHE A 16 -10.94 6.22 7.31
C PHE A 16 -11.06 4.93 8.14
N TYR A 17 -10.95 3.75 7.52
CA TYR A 17 -10.94 2.50 8.26
C TYR A 17 -9.76 2.43 9.23
N PHE A 18 -8.55 2.73 8.77
CA PHE A 18 -7.35 2.70 9.63
C PHE A 18 -7.49 3.62 10.84
N GLU A 19 -7.92 4.86 10.64
CA GLU A 19 -8.06 5.86 11.69
C GLU A 19 -9.19 5.54 12.67
N GLN A 20 -10.34 5.07 12.19
CA GLN A 20 -11.53 4.89 13.01
C GLN A 20 -11.67 3.48 13.61
N ILE A 21 -11.10 2.45 12.98
CA ILE A 21 -11.26 1.05 13.39
C ILE A 21 -9.96 0.47 13.97
N ILE A 22 -8.82 0.69 13.30
CA ILE A 22 -7.54 0.10 13.71
C ILE A 22 -6.89 0.92 14.83
N MET A 23 -6.87 2.25 14.67
CA MET A 23 -6.24 3.17 15.62
C MET A 23 -7.24 3.82 16.59
N GLY A 24 -8.54 3.78 16.25
CA GLY A 24 -9.61 4.33 17.07
C GLY A 24 -10.03 3.39 18.20
N ASP A 25 -10.70 3.93 19.21
CA ASP A 25 -11.40 3.13 20.21
C ASP A 25 -12.66 2.49 19.59
N LEU A 26 -13.05 1.31 20.09
CA LEU A 26 -14.18 0.45 19.66
C LEU A 26 -15.28 1.18 18.85
N PRO A 27 -15.78 0.60 17.73
CA PRO A 27 -16.60 1.33 16.77
C PRO A 27 -17.78 2.04 17.46
N ALA A 28 -17.67 3.37 17.53
CA ALA A 28 -18.54 4.24 18.33
C ALA A 28 -19.99 4.31 17.84
N SER A 29 -20.31 3.73 16.67
CA SER A 29 -21.66 3.73 16.11
C SER A 29 -21.99 2.44 15.35
N PRO A 30 -23.28 2.07 15.24
CA PRO A 30 -23.72 0.93 14.42
C PRO A 30 -23.31 1.04 12.95
N ALA A 31 -23.27 2.25 12.40
CA ALA A 31 -22.82 2.47 11.02
C ALA A 31 -21.33 2.16 10.85
N LEU A 32 -20.51 2.54 11.83
CA LEU A 32 -19.08 2.25 11.82
C LEU A 32 -18.79 0.75 11.98
N PHE A 33 -19.60 0.06 12.81
CA PHE A 33 -19.55 -1.40 12.91
C PHE A 33 -19.92 -2.10 11.59
N ALA A 34 -21.03 -1.70 10.95
CA ALA A 34 -21.46 -2.25 9.68
C ALA A 34 -20.43 -2.01 8.56
N PHE A 35 -19.82 -0.80 8.54
CA PHE A 35 -18.72 -0.48 7.65
C PHE A 35 -17.50 -1.37 7.92
N ALA A 36 -17.13 -1.55 9.19
CA ALA A 36 -15.98 -2.37 9.56
C ALA A 36 -16.14 -3.83 9.13
N GLN A 37 -17.34 -4.38 9.36
CA GLN A 37 -17.72 -5.71 8.92
C GLN A 37 -17.64 -5.84 7.40
N HIS A 38 -18.24 -4.89 6.67
CA HIS A 38 -18.21 -4.93 5.20
C HIS A 38 -16.80 -4.87 4.62
N VAL A 39 -15.93 -4.02 5.17
CA VAL A 39 -14.52 -3.95 4.77
C VAL A 39 -13.79 -5.26 5.06
N SER A 40 -14.07 -5.89 6.20
CA SER A 40 -13.51 -7.22 6.54
C SER A 40 -13.98 -8.29 5.56
N ASP A 41 -15.27 -8.29 5.19
CA ASP A 41 -15.86 -9.23 4.23
C ASP A 41 -15.29 -9.05 2.81
N CYS A 42 -14.72 -7.87 2.52
CA CYS A 42 -14.14 -7.51 1.22
C CYS A 42 -12.61 -7.38 1.26
N ALA A 43 -11.94 -7.96 2.27
CA ALA A 43 -10.49 -7.83 2.46
C ALA A 43 -9.66 -8.26 1.22
N ASP A 44 -10.13 -9.27 0.49
CA ASP A 44 -9.48 -9.75 -0.74
C ASP A 44 -9.44 -8.69 -1.85
N VAL A 45 -10.45 -7.81 -1.92
CA VAL A 45 -10.50 -6.73 -2.92
C VAL A 45 -9.37 -5.72 -2.66
N PHE A 46 -9.11 -5.39 -1.39
CA PHE A 46 -8.02 -4.48 -1.04
C PHE A 46 -6.65 -5.07 -1.36
N LEU A 47 -6.47 -6.38 -1.18
CA LEU A 47 -5.27 -7.07 -1.60
C LEU A 47 -5.06 -7.00 -3.12
N GLU A 48 -6.10 -7.30 -3.90
CA GLU A 48 -6.03 -7.25 -5.37
C GLU A 48 -5.76 -5.83 -5.89
N ILE A 49 -6.35 -4.81 -5.24
CA ILE A 49 -6.05 -3.41 -5.54
C ILE A 49 -4.58 -3.11 -5.24
N LEU A 50 -4.07 -3.46 -4.05
CA LEU A 50 -2.68 -3.20 -3.67
C LEU A 50 -1.70 -3.89 -4.64
N LYS A 51 -1.98 -5.13 -5.02
CA LYS A 51 -1.21 -5.88 -6.01
C LYS A 51 -1.21 -5.16 -7.37
N THR A 52 -2.37 -4.73 -7.84
CA THR A 52 -2.49 -3.99 -9.10
C THR A 52 -1.71 -2.67 -9.05
N LEU A 53 -1.74 -1.95 -7.92
CA LEU A 53 -0.94 -0.72 -7.75
C LEU A 53 0.57 -0.98 -7.81
N PHE A 54 1.05 -2.08 -7.22
CA PHE A 54 2.44 -2.51 -7.37
C PHE A 54 2.79 -2.87 -8.80
N GLU A 55 1.92 -3.59 -9.51
CA GLU A 55 2.13 -3.95 -10.91
C GLU A 55 2.23 -2.69 -11.80
N ILE A 56 1.33 -1.72 -11.62
CA ILE A 56 1.37 -0.44 -12.31
C ILE A 56 2.69 0.28 -12.02
N LEU A 57 3.06 0.42 -10.73
CA LEU A 57 4.28 1.10 -10.31
C LEU A 57 5.54 0.45 -10.91
N LEU A 58 5.59 -0.88 -10.91
CA LEU A 58 6.78 -1.64 -11.29
C LEU A 58 6.91 -1.82 -12.79
N PHE A 59 5.81 -1.97 -13.53
CA PHE A 59 5.83 -2.38 -14.93
C PHE A 59 5.34 -1.31 -15.92
N GLU A 60 4.51 -0.35 -15.52
CA GLU A 60 4.06 0.69 -16.47
C GLU A 60 5.06 1.84 -16.60
N ASP A 61 5.47 2.13 -17.84
CA ASP A 61 6.24 3.34 -18.19
C ASP A 61 5.34 4.57 -18.30
N ALA A 62 4.57 4.85 -17.25
CA ALA A 62 3.88 6.12 -17.09
C ALA A 62 4.68 7.06 -16.17
N GLY A 63 4.50 8.37 -16.36
CA GLY A 63 5.27 9.44 -15.71
C GLY A 63 5.18 9.50 -14.18
N SER A 64 4.62 10.57 -13.62
CA SER A 64 4.67 10.79 -12.17
C SER A 64 3.58 10.00 -11.41
N HIS A 65 3.88 8.77 -10.97
CA HIS A 65 2.98 7.87 -10.20
C HIS A 65 2.67 8.34 -8.78
N TRP A 66 2.84 9.63 -8.47
CA TRP A 66 2.63 10.19 -7.14
C TRP A 66 1.20 9.95 -6.65
N SER A 67 0.21 9.89 -7.54
CA SER A 67 -1.18 9.60 -7.18
C SER A 67 -1.38 8.20 -6.59
N LEU A 68 -0.48 7.25 -6.86
CA LEU A 68 -0.57 5.88 -6.34
C LEU A 68 0.05 5.76 -4.95
N SER A 69 0.93 6.69 -4.57
CA SER A 69 1.68 6.61 -3.30
C SER A 69 0.77 6.51 -2.08
N ARG A 70 -0.22 7.41 -1.99
CA ARG A 70 -1.14 7.50 -0.87
C ARG A 70 -2.02 6.26 -0.74
N PRO A 71 -2.76 5.80 -1.78
CA PRO A 71 -3.56 4.58 -1.66
C PRO A 71 -2.70 3.34 -1.38
N MET A 72 -1.47 3.27 -1.91
CA MET A 72 -0.56 2.17 -1.56
C MET A 72 -0.22 2.16 -0.07
N LEU A 73 0.19 3.28 0.50
CA LEU A 73 0.52 3.34 1.92
C LEU A 73 -0.70 3.03 2.80
N SER A 74 -1.87 3.60 2.50
CA SER A 74 -3.08 3.35 3.27
C SER A 74 -3.50 1.88 3.23
N LEU A 75 -3.37 1.20 2.09
CA LEU A 75 -3.67 -0.23 1.98
C LEU A 75 -2.62 -1.11 2.69
N ILE A 76 -1.34 -0.72 2.67
CA ILE A 76 -0.28 -1.42 3.42
C ILE A 76 -0.56 -1.36 4.92
N LEU A 77 -0.91 -0.18 5.45
CA LEU A 77 -1.17 0.00 6.88
C LEU A 77 -2.52 -0.57 7.32
N LEU A 78 -3.49 -0.68 6.40
CA LEU A 78 -4.76 -1.35 6.62
C LEU A 78 -4.56 -2.83 6.99
N SER A 79 -3.63 -3.51 6.31
CA SER A 79 -3.24 -4.87 6.66
C SER A 79 -1.79 -5.16 6.29
N GLU A 80 -0.92 -5.08 7.30
CA GLU A 80 0.51 -5.38 7.16
C GLU A 80 0.74 -6.87 6.82
N GLU A 81 -0.17 -7.76 7.24
CA GLU A 81 -0.14 -9.18 6.89
C GLU A 81 -0.36 -9.39 5.38
N VAL A 82 -1.37 -8.72 4.82
CA VAL A 82 -1.67 -8.75 3.38
C VAL A 82 -0.49 -8.21 2.58
N TYR A 83 0.13 -7.12 3.05
CA TYR A 83 1.35 -6.59 2.44
C TYR A 83 2.52 -7.59 2.52
N ALA A 84 2.76 -8.23 3.66
CA ALA A 84 3.81 -9.23 3.81
C ALA A 84 3.61 -10.43 2.88
N LYS A 85 2.36 -10.90 2.73
CA LYS A 85 1.99 -11.96 1.77
C LYS A 85 2.29 -11.53 0.34
N LEU A 86 1.90 -10.32 -0.05
CA LEU A 86 2.17 -9.78 -1.38
C LEU A 86 3.68 -9.63 -1.64
N LYS A 87 4.44 -9.08 -0.68
CA LYS A 87 5.91 -8.98 -0.74
C LYS A 87 6.52 -10.37 -0.98
N SER A 88 6.11 -11.38 -0.21
CA SER A 88 6.59 -12.76 -0.38
C SER A 88 6.24 -13.33 -1.75
N GLN A 89 5.02 -13.11 -2.24
CA GLN A 89 4.60 -13.57 -3.57
C GLN A 89 5.45 -12.94 -4.68
N ILE A 90 5.62 -11.61 -4.65
CA ILE A 90 6.44 -10.88 -5.63
C ILE A 90 7.89 -11.40 -5.60
N ILE A 91 8.51 -11.52 -4.43
CA ILE A 91 9.90 -11.98 -4.30
C ILE A 91 10.04 -13.43 -4.77
N SER A 92 9.15 -14.33 -4.35
CA SER A 92 9.22 -15.75 -4.72
C SER A 92 9.03 -16.01 -6.22
N SER A 93 8.37 -15.08 -6.93
CA SER A 93 8.21 -15.15 -8.39
C SER A 93 9.51 -14.85 -9.16
N GLN A 94 10.53 -14.34 -8.49
CA GLN A 94 11.78 -13.91 -9.11
C GLN A 94 12.90 -14.95 -8.91
N PRO A 95 13.91 -14.98 -9.80
CA PRO A 95 15.09 -15.86 -9.65
C PRO A 95 15.76 -15.74 -8.28
N ARG A 96 16.25 -16.86 -7.73
CA ARG A 96 16.77 -16.95 -6.35
C ARG A 96 17.89 -15.94 -6.04
N ASP A 97 18.76 -15.70 -7.02
CA ASP A 97 19.85 -14.72 -6.96
C ASP A 97 19.36 -13.27 -6.81
N ARG A 98 18.14 -12.95 -7.28
CA ARG A 98 17.53 -11.63 -7.12
C ARG A 98 16.75 -11.46 -5.82
N GLN A 99 16.35 -12.55 -5.16
CA GLN A 99 15.41 -12.47 -4.03
C GLN A 99 15.95 -11.64 -2.86
N GLN A 100 17.22 -11.81 -2.50
CA GLN A 100 17.86 -11.03 -1.43
C GLN A 100 17.90 -9.53 -1.74
N HIS A 101 18.21 -9.17 -2.99
CA HIS A 101 18.16 -7.78 -3.44
C HIS A 101 16.74 -7.21 -3.35
N LEU A 102 15.73 -7.98 -3.75
CA LEU A 102 14.33 -7.52 -3.68
C LEU A 102 13.84 -7.35 -2.25
N HIS A 103 14.28 -8.20 -1.31
CA HIS A 103 14.02 -7.96 0.11
C HIS A 103 14.53 -6.57 0.52
N HIS A 104 15.77 -6.22 0.16
CA HIS A 104 16.34 -4.91 0.43
C HIS A 104 15.56 -3.77 -0.24
N CYS A 105 15.13 -3.94 -1.49
CA CYS A 105 14.30 -2.95 -2.17
C CYS A 105 13.02 -2.64 -1.37
N PHE A 106 12.32 -3.67 -0.90
CA PHE A 106 11.12 -3.49 -0.08
C PHE A 106 11.40 -2.88 1.29
N ASP A 107 12.58 -3.12 1.86
CA ASP A 107 12.99 -2.46 3.11
C ASP A 107 13.27 -0.96 2.84
N THR A 108 13.90 -0.61 1.71
CA THR A 108 14.07 0.77 1.25
C THR A 108 12.71 1.46 1.02
N LEU A 109 11.71 0.74 0.49
CA LEU A 109 10.37 1.29 0.30
C LEU A 109 9.74 1.74 1.62
N MET A 110 9.93 0.96 2.69
CA MET A 110 9.37 1.21 4.01
C MET A 110 10.32 1.96 4.96
N ALA A 111 11.48 2.40 4.48
CA ALA A 111 12.46 3.12 5.29
C ALA A 111 11.85 4.39 5.89
N ASP A 112 12.00 4.54 7.20
CA ASP A 112 11.46 5.65 8.02
C ASP A 112 9.92 5.82 7.99
N VAL A 113 9.20 4.87 7.39
CA VAL A 113 7.74 4.84 7.38
C VAL A 113 7.26 4.26 8.71
N THR A 114 6.40 5.01 9.39
CA THR A 114 5.76 4.59 10.64
C THR A 114 4.36 4.04 10.39
N ARG A 115 3.76 3.45 11.42
CA ARG A 115 2.35 3.00 11.38
C ARG A 115 1.39 4.17 11.63
N SER A 116 1.39 5.14 10.71
CA SER A 116 0.59 6.37 10.77
C SER A 116 0.25 6.83 9.35
N LEU A 117 -0.87 7.53 9.20
CA LEU A 117 -1.26 8.17 7.94
C LEU A 117 -1.07 9.68 7.95
N ASP A 118 -0.31 10.26 8.89
CA ASP A 118 -0.01 11.69 8.84
C ASP A 118 0.73 12.11 7.54
N SER A 119 0.66 13.41 7.22
CA SER A 119 1.24 13.96 5.98
C SER A 119 2.74 13.70 5.86
N ARG A 120 3.49 13.82 6.97
CA ARG A 120 4.94 13.59 6.99
C ARG A 120 5.26 12.14 6.65
N ASN A 121 4.50 11.19 7.17
CA ASN A 121 4.73 9.78 6.90
C ASN A 121 4.37 9.40 5.45
N ARG A 122 3.27 9.95 4.92
CA ARG A 122 2.90 9.83 3.51
C ARG A 122 3.98 10.40 2.58
N ASP A 123 4.56 11.54 2.92
CA ASP A 123 5.62 12.17 2.14
C ASP A 123 6.89 11.31 2.11
N LYS A 124 7.26 10.69 3.23
CA LYS A 124 8.39 9.74 3.27
C LYS A 124 8.18 8.54 2.35
N PHE A 125 7.03 7.87 2.44
CA PHE A 125 6.72 6.74 1.56
C PHE A 125 6.76 7.17 0.08
N THR A 126 6.20 8.34 -0.20
CA THR A 126 6.23 8.95 -1.55
C THR A 126 7.67 9.12 -2.04
N GLN A 127 8.57 9.66 -1.22
CA GLN A 127 9.99 9.86 -1.57
C GLN A 127 10.76 8.54 -1.76
N ASN A 128 10.35 7.46 -1.10
CA ASN A 128 10.98 6.15 -1.24
C ASN A 128 10.64 5.47 -2.58
N LEU A 129 9.47 5.74 -3.17
CA LEU A 129 8.98 5.06 -4.37
C LEU A 129 9.92 5.15 -5.59
N PRO A 130 10.48 6.32 -5.97
CA PRO A 130 11.40 6.39 -7.11
C PRO A 130 12.65 5.53 -6.91
N ARG A 131 13.19 5.51 -5.68
CA ARG A 131 14.36 4.70 -5.32
C ARG A 131 14.02 3.22 -5.38
N PHE A 132 12.93 2.81 -4.73
CA PHE A 132 12.41 1.44 -4.80
C PHE A 132 12.24 0.96 -6.24
N ARG A 133 11.55 1.74 -7.09
CA ARG A 133 11.31 1.38 -8.49
C ARG A 133 12.63 1.23 -9.28
N LYS A 134 13.58 2.14 -9.06
CA LYS A 134 14.89 2.10 -9.71
C LYS A 134 15.70 0.86 -9.28
N GLU A 135 15.77 0.58 -7.98
CA GLU A 135 16.51 -0.56 -7.44
C GLU A 135 15.84 -1.89 -7.85
N PHE A 136 14.52 -1.98 -7.83
CA PHE A 136 13.76 -3.17 -8.24
C PHE A 136 13.97 -3.51 -9.73
N ARG A 137 13.95 -2.50 -10.60
CA ARG A 137 14.25 -2.66 -12.04
C ARG A 137 15.75 -2.84 -12.32
N GLY A 138 16.59 -2.46 -11.36
CA GLY A 138 18.03 -2.70 -11.39
C GLY A 138 18.36 -4.19 -11.39
N LYS A 139 19.50 -4.51 -12.00
CA LYS A 139 20.08 -5.86 -11.95
C LYS A 139 20.84 -6.03 -10.64
#